data_AF-X1DG36-F1
#
_entry.id   AF-X1DG36-F1
#
_cell.length_a   1.000
_cell.length_b   1.000
_cell.length_c   1.000
_cell.angle_alpha   90.00
_cell.angle_beta   90.00
_cell.angle_gamma   90.00
#
_symmetry.space_group_name_H-M   'P 1'
#
loop_
_entity.id
_entity.type
_entity.pdbx_description
1 polymer ?
#
loop_
_entity_poly.entity_id
_entity_poly.type
_entity_poly.pdbx_seq_one_letter_code
_entity_poly.pdbx_strand_id
1 'polypeptide(L)'
;MRKRQSFLTHSERLLPSVDLVLGTKKLKIRDIDGFALAVGPGSFTGIRIGMSTVKSLALAAEKPVAPVSNLAALAYKLRQPQGRLLCPLLDARKSEVYGGLFKFDGKKLVEVIAQGVYFPDSFFSKLPDNRVI
;
A
#
# COMPACT_ATOMS: atom_id res chain seq x y z
N MET A 1 25.48 15.35 17.46
CA MET A 1 25.18 15.76 16.07
C MET A 1 24.31 14.71 15.39
N ARG A 2 22.99 14.95 15.25
CA ARG A 2 22.08 14.09 14.46
C ARG A 2 22.19 14.48 12.99
N LYS A 3 22.87 13.67 12.16
CA LYS A 3 22.86 13.84 10.69
C LYS A 3 21.44 13.59 10.18
N ARG A 4 20.90 14.58 9.46
CA ARG A 4 19.60 14.56 8.76
C ARG A 4 19.44 13.28 7.92
N GLN A 5 18.28 12.63 8.04
CA GLN A 5 17.89 11.49 7.20
C GLN A 5 17.74 11.92 5.73
N SER A 6 18.58 11.30 4.89
CA SER A 6 18.55 11.11 3.43
C SER A 6 18.13 12.25 2.48
N PHE A 7 19.11 12.79 1.77
CA PHE A 7 18.97 13.71 0.62
C PHE A 7 18.64 13.03 -0.72
N LEU A 8 18.29 11.74 -0.73
CA LEU A 8 17.98 11.00 -1.96
C LEU A 8 16.46 10.89 -2.15
N THR A 9 16.02 11.22 -3.35
CA THR A 9 14.64 11.07 -3.81
C THR A 9 14.23 9.59 -3.81
N HIS A 10 12.92 9.33 -3.77
CA HIS A 10 12.40 7.96 -3.77
C HIS A 10 12.88 7.15 -5.00
N SER A 11 12.98 7.81 -6.16
CA SER A 11 13.51 7.24 -7.41
C SER A 11 14.97 6.81 -7.29
N GLU A 12 15.82 7.61 -6.65
CA GLU A 12 17.25 7.31 -6.51
C GLU A 12 17.53 6.15 -5.55
N ARG A 13 16.61 5.88 -4.61
CA ARG A 13 16.77 4.81 -3.61
C ARG A 13 16.16 3.48 -4.04
N LEU A 14 15.18 3.49 -4.93
CA LEU A 14 14.37 2.32 -5.23
C LEU A 14 15.19 1.17 -5.83
N LEU A 15 15.84 1.39 -6.97
CA LEU A 15 16.63 0.35 -7.64
C LEU A 15 17.82 -0.13 -6.80
N PRO A 16 18.61 0.75 -6.13
CA PRO A 16 19.64 0.27 -5.21
C PRO A 16 19.10 -0.57 -4.06
N SER A 17 17.89 -0.28 -3.56
CA SER A 17 17.27 -1.10 -2.51
C SER A 17 16.84 -2.46 -3.02
N VAL A 18 16.34 -2.54 -4.26
CA VAL A 18 16.02 -3.82 -4.92
C VAL A 18 17.28 -4.66 -5.10
N ASP A 19 18.35 -4.06 -5.64
CA ASP A 19 19.63 -4.73 -5.85
C ASP A 19 20.22 -5.24 -4.53
N LEU A 20 20.18 -4.43 -3.47
CA LEU A 20 20.62 -4.83 -2.14
C LEU A 20 19.85 -6.06 -1.64
N VAL A 21 18.51 -6.05 -1.72
CA VAL A 21 17.68 -7.18 -1.24
C VAL A 21 17.97 -8.45 -2.03
N LEU A 22 18.04 -8.37 -3.36
CA LEU A 22 18.38 -9.50 -4.22
C LEU A 22 19.78 -10.05 -3.92
N GLY A 23 20.76 -9.15 -3.81
CA GLY A 23 22.15 -9.49 -3.50
C GLY A 23 22.30 -10.21 -2.15
N THR A 24 21.59 -9.78 -1.11
CA THR A 24 21.61 -10.46 0.21
C THR A 24 21.08 -11.89 0.16
N LYS A 25 20.25 -12.23 -0.82
CA LYS A 25 19.71 -13.57 -1.06
C LYS A 25 20.40 -14.31 -2.19
N LYS A 26 21.41 -13.70 -2.83
CA LYS A 26 22.09 -14.21 -4.04
C LYS A 26 21.09 -14.55 -5.16
N LEU A 27 19.99 -13.80 -5.23
CA LEU A 27 18.98 -13.94 -6.27
C LEU A 27 19.23 -12.92 -7.39
N LYS A 28 18.79 -13.26 -8.58
CA LYS A 28 18.65 -12.35 -9.71
C LYS A 28 17.18 -11.99 -9.87
N ILE A 29 16.92 -10.90 -10.60
CA ILE A 29 15.54 -10.48 -10.90
C ILE A 29 14.72 -11.57 -11.60
N ARG A 30 15.37 -12.41 -12.41
CA ARG A 30 14.74 -13.53 -13.13
C ARG A 30 14.30 -14.68 -12.22
N ASP A 31 14.89 -14.78 -11.04
CA ASP A 31 14.56 -15.80 -10.03
C ASP A 31 13.29 -15.45 -9.25
N ILE A 32 12.71 -14.27 -9.50
CA ILE A 32 11.45 -13.83 -8.90
C ILE A 32 10.28 -14.40 -9.68
N ASP A 33 9.30 -14.97 -8.99
CA ASP A 33 8.11 -15.56 -9.61
C ASP A 33 7.03 -14.54 -9.97
N GLY A 34 7.06 -13.37 -9.36
CA GLY A 34 6.10 -12.29 -9.61
C GLY A 34 6.35 -11.04 -8.78
N PHE A 35 5.72 -9.94 -9.17
CA PHE A 35 5.84 -8.65 -8.52
C PHE A 35 4.53 -8.23 -7.87
N ALA A 36 4.57 -7.63 -6.69
CA ALA A 36 3.41 -6.97 -6.08
C ALA A 36 3.59 -5.45 -6.17
N LEU A 37 2.58 -4.75 -6.68
CA LEU A 37 2.61 -3.30 -6.88
C LEU A 37 1.53 -2.61 -6.07
N ALA A 38 1.94 -1.68 -5.20
CA ALA A 38 1.05 -0.73 -4.56
C ALA A 38 0.42 0.20 -5.62
N VAL A 39 -0.87 0.06 -5.89
CA VAL A 39 -1.60 0.86 -6.90
C VAL A 39 -2.32 2.08 -6.31
N GLY A 40 -2.23 2.25 -5.00
CA GLY A 40 -2.87 3.36 -4.28
C GLY A 40 -4.02 2.91 -3.38
N PRO A 41 -4.74 3.87 -2.78
CA PRO A 41 -4.49 5.32 -2.87
C PRO A 41 -3.21 5.79 -2.14
N GLY A 42 -2.68 6.96 -2.48
CA GLY A 42 -1.46 7.50 -1.87
C GLY A 42 -0.74 8.57 -2.70
N SER A 43 0.58 8.68 -2.54
CA SER A 43 1.41 9.67 -3.26
C SER A 43 1.38 9.44 -4.77
N PHE A 44 0.84 10.40 -5.52
CA PHE A 44 0.74 10.33 -6.98
C PHE A 44 2.10 10.15 -7.67
N THR A 45 3.12 10.89 -7.24
CA THR A 45 4.49 10.76 -7.75
C THR A 45 5.09 9.40 -7.37
N GLY A 46 4.93 8.97 -6.12
CA GLY A 46 5.47 7.70 -5.64
C GLY A 46 4.87 6.48 -6.36
N ILE A 47 3.54 6.47 -6.53
CA ILE A 47 2.82 5.40 -7.23
C ILE A 47 3.28 5.32 -8.69
N ARG A 48 3.43 6.45 -9.40
CA ARG A 48 3.89 6.43 -10.80
C ARG A 48 5.35 5.99 -10.94
N ILE A 49 6.24 6.39 -10.02
CA ILE A 49 7.63 5.89 -9.99
C ILE A 49 7.62 4.36 -9.79
N GLY A 50 6.95 3.88 -8.74
CA GLY A 50 6.88 2.45 -8.43
C GLY A 50 6.26 1.62 -9.55
N MET A 51 5.16 2.10 -10.15
CA MET A 51 4.49 1.43 -11.25
C MET A 51 5.38 1.33 -12.49
N SER A 52 6.06 2.41 -12.87
CA SER A 52 7.00 2.38 -14.00
C SER A 52 8.15 1.41 -13.74
N THR A 53 8.72 1.42 -12.53
CA THR A 53 9.80 0.50 -12.15
C THR A 53 9.36 -0.96 -12.19
N VAL A 54 8.24 -1.30 -11.53
CA VAL A 54 7.74 -2.68 -11.50
C VAL A 54 7.36 -3.16 -12.90
N LYS A 55 6.69 -2.31 -13.70
CA LYS A 55 6.33 -2.65 -15.08
C LYS A 55 7.56 -2.99 -15.92
N SER A 56 8.62 -2.17 -15.84
CA SER A 56 9.86 -2.43 -16.58
C SER A 56 10.56 -3.71 -16.13
N LEU A 57 10.65 -3.96 -14.82
CA LEU A 57 11.26 -5.19 -14.28
C LEU A 57 10.46 -6.44 -14.65
N ALA A 58 9.15 -6.39 -14.49
CA ALA A 58 8.25 -7.49 -14.81
C ALA A 58 8.26 -7.82 -16.31
N LEU A 59 8.30 -6.80 -17.17
CA LEU A 59 8.43 -6.98 -18.61
C LEU A 59 9.77 -7.65 -18.98
N ALA A 60 10.88 -7.18 -18.41
CA ALA A 60 12.21 -7.73 -18.70
C ALA A 60 12.41 -9.16 -18.16
N ALA A 61 11.73 -9.51 -17.06
CA ALA A 61 11.78 -10.84 -16.44
C ALA A 61 10.67 -11.78 -16.93
N GLU A 62 9.72 -11.27 -17.73
CA GLU A 62 8.52 -11.98 -18.18
C GLU A 62 7.70 -12.58 -17.02
N LYS A 63 7.45 -11.77 -15.98
CA LYS A 63 6.77 -12.21 -14.75
C LYS A 63 5.44 -11.50 -14.53
N PRO A 64 4.47 -12.15 -13.87
CA PRO A 64 3.19 -11.54 -13.52
C PRO A 64 3.35 -10.40 -12.49
N VAL A 65 2.39 -9.48 -12.52
CA VAL A 65 2.28 -8.38 -11.55
C VAL A 65 0.92 -8.43 -10.87
N ALA A 66 0.91 -8.46 -9.55
CA ALA A 66 -0.30 -8.38 -8.73
C ALA A 66 -0.49 -6.94 -8.21
N PRO A 67 -1.60 -6.26 -8.57
CA PRO A 67 -1.93 -4.97 -7.99
C PRO A 67 -2.40 -5.15 -6.53
N VAL A 68 -1.95 -4.25 -5.65
CA VAL A 68 -2.25 -4.28 -4.22
C VAL A 68 -2.76 -2.90 -3.80
N SER A 69 -3.95 -2.87 -3.20
CA SER A 69 -4.46 -1.64 -2.55
C SER A 69 -3.65 -1.32 -1.30
N ASN A 70 -3.29 -0.04 -1.16
CA ASN A 70 -2.59 0.45 0.03
C ASN A 70 -3.47 0.36 1.28
N LEU A 71 -4.76 0.70 1.17
CA LEU A 71 -5.69 0.63 2.30
C LEU A 71 -5.92 -0.83 2.72
N ALA A 72 -6.10 -1.74 1.74
CA ALA A 72 -6.20 -3.17 2.03
C ALA A 72 -4.93 -3.72 2.68
N ALA A 73 -3.74 -3.32 2.20
CA ALA A 73 -2.46 -3.73 2.78
C ALA A 73 -2.30 -3.21 4.23
N LEU A 74 -2.74 -1.97 4.51
CA LEU A 74 -2.75 -1.42 5.87
C LEU A 74 -3.71 -2.17 6.79
N ALA A 75 -4.92 -2.48 6.32
CA ALA A 75 -5.86 -3.29 7.07
C ALA A 75 -5.29 -4.68 7.35
N TYR A 76 -4.60 -5.29 6.38
CA TYR A 76 -3.99 -6.61 6.53
C TYR A 76 -2.89 -6.66 7.60
N LYS A 77 -2.15 -5.56 7.82
CA LYS A 77 -1.16 -5.45 8.91
C LYS A 77 -1.80 -5.53 10.29
N LEU A 78 -3.05 -5.09 10.42
CA LEU A 78 -3.81 -5.06 11.67
C LEU A 78 -4.72 -6.29 11.83
N ARG A 79 -4.41 -7.38 11.11
CA ARG A 79 -5.18 -8.62 11.19
C ARG A 79 -5.26 -9.11 12.63
N GLN A 80 -6.47 -9.10 13.18
CA GLN A 80 -6.80 -9.56 14.53
C GLN A 80 -7.77 -10.74 14.46
N PRO A 81 -7.95 -11.50 15.56
CA PRO A 81 -9.02 -12.49 15.67
C PRO A 81 -10.39 -11.90 15.32
N GLN A 82 -11.28 -12.76 14.84
CA GLN A 82 -12.46 -12.41 14.04
C GLN A 82 -13.34 -11.29 14.63
N GLY A 83 -13.94 -10.50 13.73
CA GLY A 83 -15.08 -9.62 14.04
C GLY A 83 -14.79 -8.13 14.19
N ARG A 84 -13.51 -7.70 14.22
CA ARG A 84 -13.19 -6.26 14.30
C ARG A 84 -13.23 -5.59 12.93
N LEU A 85 -13.82 -4.39 12.91
CA LEU A 85 -13.76 -3.48 11.77
C LEU A 85 -12.41 -2.76 11.74
N LEU A 86 -11.84 -2.63 10.55
CA LEU A 86 -10.54 -2.03 10.29
C LEU A 86 -10.72 -0.83 9.37
N CYS A 87 -10.32 0.35 9.84
CA CYS A 87 -10.54 1.61 9.16
C CYS A 87 -9.19 2.31 8.86
N PRO A 88 -8.42 1.84 7.86
CA PRO A 88 -7.22 2.55 7.43
C PRO A 88 -7.61 3.92 6.85
N LEU A 89 -6.90 4.95 7.28
CA LEU A 89 -7.07 6.32 6.83
C LEU A 89 -5.72 6.90 6.43
N LEU A 90 -5.66 7.54 5.27
CA LEU A 90 -4.49 8.30 4.80
C LEU A 90 -4.93 9.71 4.43
N ASP A 91 -4.09 10.70 4.71
CA ASP A 91 -4.31 12.09 4.29
C ASP A 91 -4.30 12.18 2.74
N ALA A 92 -5.43 12.61 2.15
CA ALA A 92 -5.54 12.84 0.70
C ALA A 92 -5.24 14.28 0.30
N ARG A 93 -4.87 15.15 1.27
CA ARG A 93 -4.77 16.60 1.16
C ARG A 93 -6.14 17.25 0.94
N LYS A 94 -6.17 18.59 0.85
CA LYS A 94 -7.38 19.37 0.54
C LYS A 94 -8.60 19.05 1.42
N SER A 95 -8.35 18.74 2.70
CA SER A 95 -9.39 18.35 3.67
C SER A 95 -10.14 17.06 3.30
N GLU A 96 -9.50 16.19 2.53
CA GLU A 96 -10.00 14.86 2.17
C GLU A 96 -9.14 13.76 2.79
N VAL A 97 -9.72 12.58 2.95
CA VAL A 97 -9.04 11.36 3.38
C VAL A 97 -9.23 10.26 2.36
N TYR A 98 -8.17 9.49 2.14
CA TYR A 98 -8.30 8.17 1.56
C TYR A 98 -8.72 7.22 2.67
N GLY A 99 -9.92 6.68 2.57
CA GLY A 99 -10.50 5.82 3.59
C GLY A 99 -11.22 4.62 3.00
N GLY A 100 -11.43 3.62 3.83
CA GLY A 100 -12.23 2.44 3.55
C GLY A 100 -12.49 1.69 4.84
N LEU A 101 -13.54 0.89 4.89
CA LEU A 101 -13.85 0.06 6.06
C LEU A 101 -13.76 -1.39 5.66
N PHE A 102 -12.96 -2.17 6.38
CA PHE A 102 -12.69 -3.55 6.08
C PHE A 102 -13.02 -4.43 7.27
N LYS A 103 -13.29 -5.71 7.02
CA LYS A 103 -13.37 -6.74 8.05
C LYS A 103 -12.72 -8.01 7.55
N PHE A 104 -12.25 -8.84 8.46
CA PHE A 104 -11.87 -10.21 8.13
C PHE A 104 -13.09 -11.13 8.25
N ASP A 105 -13.41 -11.79 7.14
CA ASP A 105 -14.31 -12.93 7.09
C ASP A 105 -13.46 -14.21 6.94
N GLY A 106 -13.20 -14.88 8.05
CA GLY A 106 -12.19 -15.94 8.15
C GLY A 106 -10.79 -15.44 7.78
N LYS A 107 -10.28 -15.85 6.61
CA LYS A 107 -8.98 -15.43 6.06
C LYS A 107 -9.09 -14.34 4.99
N LYS A 108 -10.31 -14.01 4.54
CA LYS A 108 -10.55 -13.06 3.46
C LYS A 108 -10.79 -11.66 4.04
N LEU A 109 -10.11 -10.67 3.48
CA LEU A 109 -10.41 -9.27 3.78
C LEU A 109 -11.58 -8.83 2.88
N VAL A 110 -12.63 -8.32 3.50
CA VAL A 110 -13.85 -7.87 2.82
C VAL A 110 -14.04 -6.39 3.05
N GLU A 111 -14.31 -5.64 1.98
CA GLU A 111 -14.70 -4.24 2.05
C GLU A 111 -16.16 -4.13 2.52
N VAL A 112 -16.35 -3.43 3.64
CA VAL A 112 -17.66 -3.07 4.21
C VAL A 112 -18.08 -1.70 3.68
N ILE A 113 -17.14 -0.76 3.63
CA ILE A 113 -17.28 0.52 2.93
C ILE A 113 -16.17 0.53 1.90
N ALA A 114 -16.55 0.79 0.65
CA ALA A 114 -15.63 0.86 -0.46
C ALA A 114 -14.46 1.81 -0.13
N GLN A 115 -13.25 1.43 -0.54
CA GLN A 115 -12.13 2.35 -0.47
C GLN A 115 -12.31 3.52 -1.44
N GLY A 116 -11.91 4.73 -1.03
CA GLY A 116 -12.08 5.92 -1.86
C GLY A 116 -11.56 7.19 -1.22
N VAL A 117 -11.79 8.32 -1.89
CA VAL A 117 -11.57 9.67 -1.36
C VAL A 117 -12.87 10.16 -0.75
N TYR A 118 -12.79 10.70 0.47
CA TYR A 118 -13.94 11.23 1.17
C TYR A 118 -13.58 12.50 1.94
N PHE A 119 -14.55 13.38 2.13
CA PHE A 119 -14.48 14.34 3.23
C PHE A 119 -14.61 13.58 4.57
N PRO A 120 -13.84 13.95 5.61
CA PRO A 120 -13.87 13.27 6.91
C PRO A 120 -15.29 13.09 7.47
N ASP A 121 -16.08 14.16 7.53
CA ASP A 121 -17.43 14.11 8.11
C ASP A 121 -18.36 13.17 7.33
N SER A 122 -18.28 13.20 6.00
CA SER A 122 -19.05 12.33 5.11
C SER A 122 -18.62 10.86 5.22
N PHE A 123 -17.35 10.60 5.51
CA PHE A 123 -16.86 9.24 5.72
C PHE A 123 -17.29 8.72 7.09
N PHE A 124 -17.11 9.51 8.14
CA PHE A 124 -17.43 9.10 9.50
C PHE A 124 -18.92 8.88 9.72
N SER A 125 -19.81 9.57 9.00
CA SER A 125 -21.25 9.30 9.07
C SER A 125 -21.67 7.93 8.51
N LYS A 126 -20.82 7.29 7.69
CA LYS A 126 -21.08 5.95 7.13
C LYS A 126 -20.61 4.81 8.03
N LEU A 127 -19.80 5.11 9.03
CA LEU A 127 -19.30 4.11 9.97
C LEU A 127 -20.41 3.70 10.95
N PRO A 128 -20.45 2.44 11.40
CA PRO A 128 -21.45 1.97 12.36
C PRO A 128 -21.33 2.64 13.74
N ASP A 129 -22.46 2.73 14.46
CA ASP A 129 -22.57 3.38 15.78
C ASP A 129 -21.80 2.61 16.89
N ASN A 130 -21.53 3.28 18.03
CA ASN A 130 -20.78 2.77 19.18
C ASN A 130 -19.35 2.28 18.86
N ARG A 131 -18.49 3.22 18.42
CA ARG A 131 -17.09 2.93 18.07
C ARG A 131 -16.10 3.77 18.87
N VAL A 132 -14.95 3.16 19.18
CA VAL A 132 -13.74 3.85 19.63
C VAL A 132 -12.79 3.88 18.43
N ILE A 133 -12.52 5.07 17.90
CA ILE A 133 -11.62 5.31 16.76
C ILE A 133 -10.22 5.63 17.28
#